data_AF-A0A381G843-F1
#
_entry.id   AF-A0A381G843-F1
#
_cell.length_a   1.000
_cell.length_b   1.000
_cell.length_c   1.000
_cell.angle_alpha   90.00
_cell.angle_beta   90.00
_cell.angle_gamma   90.00
#
_symmetry.space_group_name_H-M   'P 1'
#
loop_
_entity.id
_entity.type
_entity.pdbx_description
1 polymer ?
#
loop_
_entity_poly.entity_id
_entity_poly.type
_entity_poly.pdbx_seq_one_letter_code
_entity_poly.pdbx_strand_id
1 'polypeptide(L)'
;MTVFEYVQAHPNTTSSDIAKALHRRTPVVAGALSQLYTTGHIVKTGVRGGAPTYRVNDLPFGCSNPLTLMFNQLLQAVRREAAQ
;
A
#
# COMPACT_ATOMS: atom_id res chain seq x y z
N MET A 1 11.35 -10.60 -4.69
CA MET A 1 9.92 -10.42 -4.41
C MET A 1 9.72 -9.67 -3.09
N THR A 2 9.12 -8.49 -3.15
CA THR A 2 8.75 -7.67 -1.99
C THR A 2 7.37 -8.06 -1.45
N VAL A 3 7.00 -7.53 -0.27
CA VAL A 3 5.64 -7.72 0.28
C VAL A 3 4.58 -7.13 -0.66
N PHE A 4 4.87 -5.98 -1.27
CA PHE A 4 3.96 -5.31 -2.21
C PHE A 4 3.76 -6.14 -3.49
N GLU A 5 4.87 -6.57 -4.13
CA GLU A 5 4.83 -7.42 -5.33
C GLU A 5 4.05 -8.73 -5.08
N TYR A 6 4.23 -9.34 -3.89
CA TYR A 6 3.49 -10.54 -3.54
C TYR A 6 1.98 -10.28 -3.41
N VAL A 7 1.58 -9.19 -2.73
CA VAL A 7 0.17 -8.80 -2.59
C VAL A 7 -0.46 -8.45 -3.93
N GLN A 8 0.31 -7.89 -4.86
CA GLN A 8 -0.13 -7.62 -6.23
C GLN A 8 -0.42 -8.91 -7.00
N ALA A 9 0.47 -9.90 -6.90
CA ALA A 9 0.30 -11.20 -7.58
C ALA A 9 -0.75 -12.10 -6.89
N HIS A 10 -0.96 -11.94 -5.58
CA HIS A 10 -1.84 -12.78 -4.76
C HIS A 10 -2.78 -11.91 -3.91
N PRO A 11 -3.86 -11.36 -4.50
CA PRO A 11 -4.81 -10.54 -3.75
C PRO A 11 -5.54 -11.36 -2.67
N ASN A 12 -6.03 -10.69 -1.63
CA ASN A 12 -6.72 -11.29 -0.49
C ASN A 12 -5.86 -12.26 0.34
N THR A 13 -4.56 -12.04 0.34
CA THR A 13 -3.60 -12.80 1.15
C THR A 13 -3.52 -12.27 2.58
N THR A 14 -3.17 -13.14 3.53
CA THR A 14 -2.90 -12.76 4.93
C THR A 14 -1.40 -12.49 5.16
N SER A 15 -1.06 -11.84 6.27
CA SER A 15 0.33 -11.64 6.69
C SER A 15 1.09 -12.96 6.88
N SER A 16 0.42 -14.01 7.36
CA SER A 16 0.98 -15.35 7.54
C SER A 16 1.27 -16.04 6.21
N ASP A 17 0.40 -15.90 5.21
CA ASP A 17 0.63 -16.45 3.87
C ASP A 17 1.86 -15.80 3.22
N ILE A 18 1.96 -14.47 3.29
CA ILE A 18 3.10 -13.72 2.77
C ILE A 18 4.40 -14.10 3.49
N ALA A 19 4.34 -14.21 4.83
CA ALA A 19 5.49 -14.60 5.65
C ALA A 19 6.03 -15.98 5.25
N LYS A 20 5.13 -16.95 5.05
CA LYS A 20 5.48 -18.30 4.56
C LYS A 20 6.09 -18.25 3.16
N ALA A 21 5.44 -17.56 2.22
CA ALA A 21 5.89 -17.52 0.83
C ALA A 21 7.22 -16.77 0.62
N LEU A 22 7.49 -15.74 1.43
CA LEU A 22 8.72 -14.95 1.35
C LEU A 22 9.83 -15.45 2.29
N HIS A 23 9.59 -16.52 3.06
CA HIS A 23 10.50 -17.01 4.11
C HIS A 23 10.91 -15.90 5.09
N ARG A 24 9.94 -15.07 5.52
CA ARG A 24 10.15 -13.95 6.44
C ARG A 24 9.37 -14.16 7.74
N ARG A 25 9.83 -13.53 8.81
CA ARG A 25 9.10 -13.52 10.09
C ARG A 25 7.83 -12.69 9.98
N THR A 26 6.72 -13.21 10.47
CA THR A 26 5.40 -12.55 10.43
C THR A 26 5.40 -11.11 10.97
N PRO A 27 6.09 -10.75 12.07
CA PRO A 27 6.14 -9.37 12.54
C PRO A 27 6.79 -8.39 11.54
N VAL A 28 7.79 -8.84 10.78
CA VAL A 28 8.45 -8.01 9.75
C VAL A 28 7.48 -7.74 8.61
N VAL A 29 6.74 -8.77 8.19
CA VAL A 29 5.70 -8.63 7.17
C VAL A 29 4.55 -7.74 7.65
N ALA A 30 4.12 -7.90 8.90
CA ALA A 30 3.07 -7.07 9.50
C ALA A 30 3.47 -5.59 9.56
N GLY A 31 4.73 -5.29 9.90
CA GLY A 31 5.27 -3.93 9.84
C GLY A 31 5.22 -3.34 8.43
N ALA A 32 5.68 -4.09 7.43
CA ALA A 32 5.64 -3.67 6.03
C ALA A 32 4.20 -3.45 5.53
N LEU A 33 3.28 -4.36 5.85
CA LEU A 33 1.86 -4.20 5.52
C LEU A 33 1.24 -2.98 6.19
N SER A 34 1.59 -2.71 7.45
CA SER A 34 1.12 -1.53 8.18
C SER A 34 1.57 -0.23 7.49
N GLN A 35 2.84 -0.16 7.08
CA GLN A 35 3.37 0.99 6.35
C GLN A 35 2.66 1.17 4.99
N LEU A 36 2.53 0.10 4.21
CA LEU A 36 1.86 0.13 2.90
C LEU A 36 0.38 0.51 3.00
N TYR A 37 -0.29 0.04 4.06
CA TYR A 37 -1.68 0.39 4.33
C TYR A 37 -1.83 1.86 4.73
N THR A 38 -0.97 2.34 5.64
CA THR A 38 -1.00 3.73 6.12
C THR A 38 -0.70 4.73 5.00
N THR A 39 0.17 4.36 4.07
CA THR A 39 0.52 5.16 2.89
C THR A 39 -0.47 5.01 1.73
N GLY A 40 -1.50 4.17 1.87
CA GLY A 40 -2.57 4.03 0.87
C GLY A 40 -2.23 3.16 -0.34
N HIS A 41 -1.07 2.48 -0.35
CA HIS A 41 -0.67 1.58 -1.44
C HIS A 41 -1.45 0.26 -1.45
N ILE A 42 -1.95 -0.19 -0.31
CA ILE A 42 -2.77 -1.38 -0.17
C ILE A 42 -4.01 -1.08 0.67
N VAL A 43 -5.07 -1.86 0.47
CA VAL A 43 -6.30 -1.78 1.27
C VAL A 43 -6.60 -3.11 1.96
N LYS A 44 -7.29 -3.05 3.10
CA LYS A 44 -7.86 -4.22 3.76
C LYS A 44 -9.12 -4.64 3.00
N THR A 45 -9.24 -5.92 2.68
CA THR A 45 -10.38 -6.45 1.92
C THR A 45 -11.33 -7.27 2.76
N GLY A 46 -10.88 -7.76 3.90
CA GLY A 46 -11.66 -8.63 4.77
C GLY A 46 -10.79 -9.31 5.82
N VAL A 47 -11.31 -10.42 6.33
CA VAL A 47 -10.67 -11.24 7.35
C VAL A 47 -10.78 -12.71 6.94
N ARG A 48 -9.67 -13.45 7.03
CA ARG A 48 -9.62 -14.91 6.80
C ARG A 48 -8.98 -15.58 8.02
N GLY A 49 -9.74 -16.45 8.69
CA GLY A 49 -9.25 -17.16 9.89
C GLY A 49 -8.80 -16.22 11.02
N GLY A 50 -9.48 -15.09 11.21
CA GLY A 50 -9.14 -14.07 12.20
C GLY A 50 -8.01 -13.11 11.81
N ALA A 51 -7.33 -13.33 10.67
CA ALA A 51 -6.28 -12.45 10.16
C ALA A 51 -6.81 -11.53 9.05
N PRO A 52 -6.43 -10.24 9.01
CA PRO A 52 -6.83 -9.33 7.93
C PRO A 52 -6.21 -9.76 6.59
N THR A 53 -6.97 -9.59 5.51
CA THR A 53 -6.52 -9.81 4.13
C THR A 53 -6.29 -8.50 3.41
N TYR A 54 -5.33 -8.50 2.49
CA TYR A 54 -4.89 -7.29 1.79
C TYR A 54 -4.91 -7.46 0.27
N ARG A 55 -5.11 -6.34 -0.45
CA ARG A 55 -4.88 -6.23 -1.90
C ARG A 55 -4.23 -4.88 -2.22
N VAL A 56 -3.62 -4.77 -3.40
CA VAL A 56 -3.14 -3.48 -3.90
C VAL A 56 -4.33 -2.53 -4.08
N ASN A 57 -4.13 -1.28 -3.68
CA ASN A 57 -5.12 -0.25 -3.89
C ASN A 57 -5.12 0.15 -5.37
N ASP A 58 -6.22 -0.10 -6.07
CA ASP A 58 -6.39 0.31 -7.47
C ASP A 58 -6.57 1.84 -7.59
N LEU A 59 -6.93 2.49 -6.48
CA LEU A 59 -7.11 3.93 -6.36
C LEU A 59 -6.22 4.47 -5.22
N PRO A 60 -4.89 4.44 -5.36
CA PRO A 60 -3.96 4.91 -4.31
C PRO A 60 -4.16 6.38 -3.94
N PHE A 61 -4.89 7.13 -4.78
CA PHE A 61 -5.22 8.55 -4.61
C PHE A 61 -6.74 8.83 -4.57
N GLY A 62 -7.57 7.80 -4.41
CA GLY A 62 -9.04 7.90 -4.36
C GLY A 62 -9.70 8.14 -5.73
N CYS A 63 -10.93 8.71 -5.73
CA CYS A 63 -11.67 9.09 -6.95
C CYS A 63 -11.11 10.36 -7.64
N SER A 64 -9.97 10.88 -7.20
CA SER A 64 -9.36 12.07 -7.80
C SER A 64 -8.76 11.73 -9.16
N ASN A 65 -8.92 12.62 -10.13
CA ASN A 65 -8.31 12.49 -11.45
C ASN A 65 -6.76 12.50 -11.31
N PRO A 66 -6.04 11.49 -11.84
CA PRO A 66 -4.57 11.44 -11.81
C PRO A 66 -3.88 12.72 -12.28
N LEU A 67 -4.45 13.40 -13.28
CA LEU A 67 -3.95 14.69 -13.77
C LEU A 67 -4.10 15.80 -12.74
N THR A 68 -5.23 15.86 -12.03
CA THR A 68 -5.47 16.84 -10.96
C THR A 68 -4.49 16.63 -9.81
N LEU A 69 -4.18 15.39 -9.48
CA LEU A 69 -3.21 15.08 -8.45
C LEU A 69 -1.79 15.50 -8.85
N MET A 70 -1.36 15.16 -10.07
CA MET A 70 -0.05 15.55 -10.60
C MET A 70 0.08 17.07 -10.66
N PHE A 71 -0.98 17.77 -11.10
CA PHE A 71 -1.05 19.22 -11.08
C PHE A 71 -0.86 19.79 -9.66
N ASN A 72 -1.57 19.25 -8.66
CA ASN A 72 -1.46 19.71 -7.28
C ASN A 72 -0.07 19.47 -6.68
N GLN A 73 0.59 18.35 -7.02
CA GLN A 73 1.95 18.06 -6.60
C GLN A 73 2.95 19.07 -7.18
N LEU A 74 2.86 19.33 -8.49
CA LEU A 74 3.70 20.33 -9.15
C LEU A 74 3.46 21.74 -8.58
N LEU A 75 2.19 22.11 -8.38
CA LEU A 75 1.83 23.41 -7.79
C LEU A 75 2.40 23.57 -6.37
N GLN A 76 2.36 22.52 -5.55
CA GLN A 76 2.97 22.56 -4.22
C GLN A 76 4.49 22.67 -4.26
N ALA A 77 5.17 22.04 -5.21
CA ALA A 77 6.62 22.15 -5.36
C ALA A 77 7.03 23.60 -5.66
N VAL A 78 6.40 24.22 -6.66
CA VAL A 78 6.67 25.63 -7.03
C VAL A 78 6.37 26.58 -5.87
N ARG A 79 5.27 26.36 -5.14
CA ARG A 79 4.92 27.21 -3.98
C ARG A 79 5.92 27.09 -2.83
N ARG A 80 6.53 25.92 -2.63
CA ARG A 80 7.58 25.74 -1.61
C ARG A 80 8.87 26.46 -2.00
N GLU A 81 9.24 26.38 -3.27
CA GLU A 81 10.40 27.10 -3.81
C GLU A 81 10.21 28.62 -3.72
N ALA A 82 9.00 29.12 -4.01
CA ALA A 82 8.68 30.55 -3.94
C ALA A 82 8.60 31.12 -2.51
N ALA A 83 8.58 30.26 -1.48
CA ALA A 83 8.54 30.65 -0.08
C ALA A 83 9.91 30.60 0.63
N GLN A 84 10.98 30.27 -0.11
CA GLN A 84 12.37 30.35 0.33
C GLN A 84 13.01 31.66 -0.16
#